data_AF-A0A374VTU8-F1
#
_entry.id   AF-A0A374VTU8-F1
#
_cell.length_a   1.000
_cell.length_b   1.000
_cell.length_c   1.000
_cell.angle_alpha   90.00
_cell.angle_beta   90.00
_cell.angle_gamma   90.00
#
_symmetry.space_group_name_H-M   'P 1'
#
loop_
_entity.id
_entity.type
_entity.pdbx_description
1 polymer ?
#
loop_
_entity_poly.entity_id
_entity_poly.type
_entity_poly.pdbx_seq_one_letter_code
_entity_poly.pdbx_strand_id
1 'polypeptide(L)'
;MMKKWKRILGSALAVTTAAASVSSMSAGAVAFYSTSLEPPKGYTELDDKSFLARATNYSDAYTVYTDGKAESANLYIFEHYMFNNTGILVSDLDTFEKVYAENQAALGFDGYSKIQDSDKNWLISMCDEKNADGVNSKNPADFENKRDAVLKLTRDLQKAGVLLQSTYHAVCAMGAEGNYYNGIWVKNVEESEKDAVLRLARTVDSDAEVEIRNIDYSDGISWESINVTKVESIYDGIALAEKLQEAYPAAEVGLEYLMSAAESIQTSGEPVDLTAAYYTGDVDNDEAITSSDLYAVMQYLAWKGSGKEAVTLTTDGEAAEAAALDAADVNGDGKIDTTDMYMILKYCAEKGAGLTPSWTE
;
A
#
# COMPACT_ATOMS: atom_id res chain seq x y z
N MET A 1 30.97 -16.29 -1.28
CA MET A 1 30.77 -15.42 -2.47
C MET A 1 29.31 -14.98 -2.46
N MET A 2 29.04 -13.88 -1.77
CA MET A 2 27.73 -13.22 -1.68
C MET A 2 27.57 -12.31 -2.89
N LYS A 3 26.47 -12.40 -3.63
CA LYS A 3 26.14 -11.43 -4.69
C LYS A 3 24.64 -11.10 -4.68
N LYS A 4 24.40 -9.80 -4.45
CA LYS A 4 23.35 -8.94 -5.03
C LYS A 4 21.93 -9.06 -4.49
N TRP A 5 21.70 -8.48 -3.31
CA TRP A 5 20.50 -7.70 -3.03
C TRP A 5 20.96 -6.30 -2.63
N LYS A 6 21.09 -5.40 -3.62
CA LYS A 6 21.24 -3.96 -3.41
C LYS A 6 20.92 -3.20 -4.70
N ARG A 7 19.98 -2.27 -4.56
CA ARG A 7 19.63 -1.10 -5.39
C ARG A 7 18.71 -1.31 -6.60
N ILE A 8 17.52 -0.73 -6.47
CA ILE A 8 16.92 0.18 -7.46
C ILE A 8 16.58 1.45 -6.66
N LEU A 9 17.49 2.44 -6.58
CA LEU A 9 17.29 3.81 -7.08
C LEU A 9 15.81 4.28 -6.96
N GLY A 10 15.40 5.20 -6.08
CA GLY A 10 16.12 6.34 -5.53
C GLY A 10 15.91 7.60 -6.38
N SER A 11 14.68 8.12 -6.39
CA SER A 11 14.39 9.52 -6.70
C SER A 11 13.75 10.14 -5.46
N ALA A 12 14.52 10.98 -4.76
CA ALA A 12 14.06 11.72 -3.60
C ALA A 12 12.90 12.65 -4.01
N LEU A 13 11.69 12.32 -3.56
CA LEU A 13 10.54 13.19 -3.66
C LEU A 13 10.42 14.03 -2.39
N ALA A 14 9.96 15.27 -2.55
CA ALA A 14 9.85 16.22 -1.44
C ALA A 14 8.62 15.90 -0.57
N VAL A 15 8.83 15.88 0.75
CA VAL A 15 7.82 15.59 1.77
C VAL A 15 7.04 16.87 2.10
N THR A 16 5.71 16.83 2.05
CA THR A 16 4.84 17.88 2.61
C THR A 16 3.89 17.29 3.63
N THR A 17 4.08 17.67 4.89
CA THR A 17 3.31 17.18 6.04
C THR A 17 2.03 18.01 6.21
N ALA A 18 0.86 17.39 6.11
CA ALA A 18 -0.41 17.93 6.59
C ALA A 18 -0.91 17.03 7.73
N ALA A 19 -0.88 17.54 8.97
CA ALA A 19 -1.33 16.80 10.14
C ALA A 19 -2.86 16.75 10.17
N ALA A 20 -3.45 15.57 9.97
CA ALA A 20 -4.81 15.27 10.38
C ALA A 20 -4.72 14.41 11.65
N SER A 21 -5.30 14.90 12.75
CA SER A 21 -5.38 14.17 14.01
C SER A 21 -6.34 12.99 13.87
N VAL A 22 -5.83 11.76 13.90
CA VAL A 22 -6.64 10.54 13.97
C VAL A 22 -6.16 9.75 15.19
N SER A 23 -7.01 9.70 16.19
CA SER A 23 -6.79 9.03 17.47
C SER A 23 -6.96 7.52 17.32
N SER A 24 -5.86 6.74 17.34
CA SER A 24 -5.80 5.28 17.62
C SER A 24 -4.47 4.59 17.24
N MET A 25 -3.40 5.33 16.91
CA MET A 25 -2.22 4.78 16.24
C MET A 25 -0.92 4.94 17.03
N SER A 26 -0.06 3.93 17.00
CA SER A 26 1.28 3.93 17.62
C SER A 26 2.34 4.70 16.83
N ALA A 27 3.54 4.91 17.40
CA ALA A 27 4.67 5.67 16.83
C ALA A 27 4.96 5.43 15.36
N GLY A 28 4.93 4.15 14.97
CA GLY A 28 5.16 3.72 13.61
C GLY A 28 3.98 3.96 12.68
N ALA A 29 2.96 4.74 13.07
CA ALA A 29 1.69 4.85 12.36
C ALA A 29 1.16 6.30 12.23
N VAL A 30 1.43 7.24 13.13
CA VAL A 30 0.94 8.64 12.96
C VAL A 30 1.85 9.52 12.08
N ALA A 31 3.09 9.12 11.80
CA ALA A 31 3.87 9.67 10.68
C ALA A 31 3.22 9.45 9.30
N PHE A 32 2.18 8.61 9.20
CA PHE A 32 1.62 8.10 7.95
C PHE A 32 0.36 8.82 7.46
N TYR A 33 -0.24 9.74 8.22
CA TYR A 33 -1.45 10.46 7.77
C TYR A 33 -1.18 11.56 6.73
N SER A 34 0.08 11.89 6.45
CA SER A 34 0.44 12.91 5.46
C SER A 34 1.18 12.39 4.23
N THR A 35 1.17 11.08 3.98
CA THR A 35 1.84 10.53 2.81
C THR A 35 0.84 10.43 1.67
N SER A 36 0.64 11.52 0.94
CA SER A 36 0.16 11.34 -0.43
C SER A 36 1.19 10.49 -1.17
N LEU A 37 0.76 9.36 -1.71
CA LEU A 37 1.56 8.61 -2.67
C LEU A 37 1.65 9.49 -3.92
N GLU A 38 2.76 10.19 -4.04
CA GLU A 38 2.97 11.17 -5.09
C GLU A 38 3.51 10.48 -6.35
N PRO A 39 3.02 10.84 -7.54
CA PRO A 39 3.53 10.30 -8.79
C PRO A 39 4.98 10.72 -9.03
N PRO A 40 5.68 10.07 -9.99
CA PRO A 40 7.00 10.53 -10.42
C PRO A 40 6.99 12.02 -10.79
N LYS A 41 8.08 12.72 -10.46
CA LYS A 41 8.18 14.16 -10.73
C LYS A 41 7.97 14.46 -12.22
N GLY A 42 7.09 15.42 -12.51
CA GLY A 42 6.76 15.82 -13.88
C GLY A 42 5.55 15.10 -14.46
N TYR A 43 4.94 14.20 -13.69
CA TYR A 43 3.66 13.62 -14.04
C TYR A 43 2.52 14.45 -13.43
N THR A 44 1.40 14.51 -14.15
CA THR A 44 0.16 15.15 -13.73
C THR A 44 -0.97 14.13 -13.73
N GLU A 45 -1.86 14.21 -12.75
CA GLU A 45 -3.04 13.35 -12.66
C GLU A 45 -3.92 13.56 -13.89
N LEU A 46 -4.32 12.46 -14.54
CA LEU A 46 -5.37 12.50 -15.54
C LEU A 46 -6.71 12.58 -14.80
N ASP A 47 -7.34 13.76 -14.82
CA ASP A 47 -8.64 14.02 -14.19
C ASP A 47 -9.80 13.40 -14.99
N ASP A 48 -9.71 12.09 -15.23
CA ASP A 48 -10.78 11.27 -15.79
C ASP A 48 -10.84 9.92 -15.06
N LYS A 49 -11.15 10.03 -13.77
CA LYS A 49 -11.35 8.89 -12.86
C LYS A 49 -12.44 7.94 -13.34
N SER A 50 -13.34 8.41 -14.21
CA SER A 50 -14.51 7.66 -14.63
C SER A 50 -14.24 6.74 -15.83
N PHE A 51 -13.46 7.19 -16.80
CA PHE A 51 -13.16 6.42 -17.98
C PHE A 51 -11.91 5.55 -17.80
N LEU A 52 -10.84 6.04 -17.18
CA LEU A 52 -9.61 5.26 -17.02
C LEU A 52 -9.83 4.02 -16.14
N ALA A 53 -10.69 4.12 -15.12
CA ALA A 53 -11.14 2.96 -14.34
C ALA A 53 -11.87 1.89 -15.19
N ARG A 54 -12.50 2.29 -16.31
CA ARG A 54 -13.13 1.36 -17.27
C ARG A 54 -12.15 0.88 -18.34
N ALA A 55 -11.21 1.74 -18.74
CA ALA A 55 -10.40 1.58 -19.94
C ALA A 55 -9.10 0.80 -19.72
N THR A 56 -8.61 0.70 -18.48
CA THR A 56 -7.34 0.02 -18.18
C THR A 56 -7.48 -1.49 -18.05
N ASN A 57 -8.66 -2.10 -18.14
CA ASN A 57 -8.87 -3.54 -17.92
C ASN A 57 -8.48 -4.03 -16.49
N TYR A 58 -8.06 -3.11 -15.61
CA TYR A 58 -7.87 -3.31 -14.18
C TYR A 58 -9.05 -2.68 -13.47
N SER A 59 -9.95 -3.49 -12.90
CA SER A 59 -11.12 -3.01 -12.16
C SER A 59 -10.76 -2.12 -10.97
N ASP A 60 -9.51 -2.17 -10.54
CA ASP A 60 -9.03 -1.60 -9.30
C ASP A 60 -8.12 -0.38 -9.50
N ALA A 61 -7.87 0.06 -10.75
CA ALA A 61 -7.07 1.25 -11.02
C ALA A 61 -7.61 2.50 -10.29
N TYR A 62 -6.86 3.01 -9.32
CA TYR A 62 -7.27 4.12 -8.47
C TYR A 62 -6.99 5.49 -9.10
N THR A 63 -5.82 5.64 -9.73
CA THR A 63 -5.38 6.91 -10.31
C THR A 63 -4.34 6.67 -11.40
N VAL A 64 -4.44 7.43 -12.49
CA VAL A 64 -3.46 7.41 -13.58
C VAL A 64 -2.83 8.79 -13.70
N TYR A 65 -1.52 8.79 -13.91
CA TYR A 65 -0.74 9.99 -14.14
C TYR A 65 -0.04 9.90 -15.49
N THR A 66 0.16 11.05 -16.12
CA THR A 66 0.90 11.16 -17.39
C THR A 66 1.99 12.21 -17.31
N ASP A 67 3.07 12.04 -18.06
CA ASP A 67 4.10 13.07 -18.27
C ASP A 67 3.63 14.25 -19.15
N GLY A 68 2.37 14.23 -19.58
CA GLY A 68 1.70 15.33 -20.29
C GLY A 68 2.13 15.48 -21.75
N LYS A 69 2.96 14.56 -22.27
CA LYS A 69 3.35 14.55 -23.68
C LYS A 69 2.28 13.85 -24.49
N ALA A 70 1.68 14.57 -25.43
CA ALA A 70 0.62 14.04 -26.29
C ALA A 70 1.11 12.81 -27.08
N GLU A 71 2.17 12.97 -27.88
CA GLU A 71 2.63 12.03 -28.92
C GLU A 71 3.12 10.65 -28.41
N SER A 72 3.44 10.53 -27.12
CA SER A 72 3.91 9.31 -26.47
C SER A 72 3.79 9.44 -24.95
N ALA A 73 2.54 9.45 -24.46
CA ALA A 73 2.28 9.61 -23.04
C ALA A 73 2.88 8.43 -22.25
N ASN A 74 3.87 8.72 -21.41
CA ASN A 74 4.25 7.77 -20.36
C ASN A 74 3.12 7.79 -19.34
N LEU A 75 2.70 6.61 -18.91
CA LEU A 75 1.65 6.42 -17.93
C LEU A 75 2.25 5.87 -16.64
N TYR A 76 1.72 6.35 -15.54
CA TYR A 76 1.96 5.78 -14.22
C TYR A 76 0.60 5.49 -13.60
N ILE A 77 0.27 4.22 -13.41
CA ILE A 77 -1.03 3.76 -12.93
C ILE A 77 -0.84 3.27 -11.50
N PHE A 78 -1.62 3.78 -10.55
CA PHE A 78 -1.74 3.19 -9.21
C PHE A 78 -2.95 2.27 -9.19
N GLU A 79 -2.72 1.00 -8.91
CA GLU A 79 -3.71 -0.08 -9.12
C GLU A 79 -4.20 -0.70 -7.83
N HIS A 80 -3.35 -0.84 -6.82
CA HIS A 80 -3.74 -1.51 -5.57
C HIS A 80 -3.26 -0.68 -4.40
N TYR A 81 -4.14 -0.42 -3.43
CA TYR A 81 -3.78 0.09 -2.11
C TYR A 81 -3.93 -1.07 -1.12
N MET A 82 -2.81 -1.47 -0.54
CA MET A 82 -2.74 -2.51 0.48
C MET A 82 -2.42 -1.85 1.82
N PHE A 83 -3.36 -1.95 2.75
CA PHE A 83 -3.23 -1.50 4.13
C PHE A 83 -2.81 -2.66 5.01
N ASN A 84 -2.16 -2.36 6.14
CA ASN A 84 -1.64 -3.37 7.06
C ASN A 84 -0.80 -4.46 6.34
N ASN A 85 -0.09 -4.09 5.27
CA ASN A 85 0.64 -5.02 4.43
C ASN A 85 1.81 -5.62 5.21
N THR A 86 1.76 -6.92 5.38
CA THR A 86 2.65 -7.70 6.22
C THR A 86 3.33 -8.78 5.39
N GLY A 87 4.65 -8.88 5.52
CA GLY A 87 5.46 -9.95 4.95
C GLY A 87 6.12 -10.75 6.07
N ILE A 88 5.88 -12.06 6.12
CA ILE A 88 6.47 -12.98 7.09
C ILE A 88 7.21 -14.09 6.35
N LEU A 89 8.48 -14.28 6.65
CA LEU A 89 9.27 -15.40 6.14
C LEU A 89 9.42 -16.46 7.23
N VAL A 90 8.99 -17.68 6.94
CA VAL A 90 9.08 -18.83 7.87
C VAL A 90 9.73 -20.05 7.23
N SER A 91 10.41 -20.86 8.03
CA SER A 91 11.02 -22.11 7.57
C SER A 91 10.04 -23.28 7.48
N ASP A 92 8.90 -23.22 8.17
CA ASP A 92 7.94 -24.33 8.29
C ASP A 92 6.49 -23.82 8.19
N LEU A 93 5.79 -24.22 7.13
CA LEU A 93 4.43 -23.77 6.85
C LEU A 93 3.42 -24.36 7.83
N ASP A 94 3.52 -25.65 8.16
CA ASP A 94 2.55 -26.32 9.03
C ASP A 94 2.52 -25.71 10.44
N THR A 95 3.68 -25.28 10.94
CA THR A 95 3.81 -24.58 12.22
C THR A 95 3.26 -23.16 12.12
N PHE A 96 3.56 -22.45 11.03
CA PHE A 96 2.96 -21.14 10.77
C PHE A 96 1.43 -21.22 10.77
N GLU A 97 0.83 -22.18 10.07
CA GLU A 97 -0.63 -22.31 9.96
C GLU A 97 -1.30 -22.55 11.32
N LYS A 98 -0.65 -23.32 12.21
CA LYS A 98 -1.13 -23.53 13.58
C LYS A 98 -1.08 -22.26 14.41
N VAL A 99 0.06 -21.57 14.41
CA VAL A 99 0.26 -20.32 15.16
C VAL A 99 -0.66 -19.21 14.61
N TYR A 100 -0.85 -19.16 13.30
CA TYR A 100 -1.78 -18.24 12.65
C TYR A 100 -3.23 -18.50 13.10
N ALA A 101 -3.66 -19.76 13.14
CA ALA A 101 -5.01 -20.11 13.58
C ALA A 101 -5.30 -19.64 15.03
N GLU A 102 -4.31 -19.67 15.91
CA GLU A 102 -4.42 -19.18 17.29
C GLU A 102 -4.52 -17.65 17.38
N ASN A 103 -4.01 -16.94 16.37
CA ASN A 103 -3.96 -15.47 16.32
C ASN A 103 -5.01 -14.86 15.36
N GLN A 104 -5.67 -15.66 14.52
CA GLN A 104 -6.51 -15.19 13.41
C GLN A 104 -7.58 -14.19 13.85
N ALA A 105 -8.24 -14.47 14.98
CA ALA A 105 -9.32 -13.61 15.48
C ALA A 105 -8.83 -12.20 15.88
N ALA A 106 -7.59 -12.09 16.39
CA ALA A 106 -6.99 -10.81 16.77
C ALA A 106 -6.37 -10.08 15.57
N LEU A 107 -5.86 -10.82 14.59
CA LEU A 107 -5.30 -10.25 13.36
C LEU A 107 -6.38 -9.61 12.50
N GLY A 108 -7.51 -10.30 12.31
CA GLY A 108 -8.64 -9.77 11.54
C GLY A 108 -8.32 -9.48 10.07
N PHE A 109 -7.43 -10.26 9.44
CA PHE A 109 -7.25 -10.30 7.98
C PHE A 109 -8.22 -11.34 7.38
N ASP A 110 -8.66 -11.11 6.15
CA ASP A 110 -9.49 -12.06 5.39
C ASP A 110 -8.77 -13.38 5.05
N GLY A 111 -7.43 -13.35 5.06
CA GLY A 111 -6.59 -14.49 4.80
C GLY A 111 -5.13 -14.09 4.59
N TYR A 112 -4.36 -15.00 4.01
CA TYR A 112 -2.98 -14.76 3.61
C TYR A 112 -2.67 -15.48 2.30
N SER A 113 -1.73 -14.95 1.52
CA SER A 113 -1.11 -15.62 0.39
C SER A 113 0.22 -16.24 0.81
N LYS A 114 0.67 -17.26 0.06
CA LYS A 114 1.93 -17.96 0.34
C LYS A 114 2.68 -18.32 -0.93
N ILE A 115 3.97 -18.05 -0.93
CA ILE A 115 4.89 -18.41 -2.01
C ILE A 115 6.11 -19.07 -1.40
N GLN A 116 6.57 -20.18 -1.99
CA GLN A 116 7.79 -20.84 -1.54
C GLN A 116 9.00 -20.27 -2.29
N ASP A 117 10.03 -19.87 -1.56
CA ASP A 117 11.28 -19.35 -2.13
C ASP A 117 12.22 -20.49 -2.59
N SER A 118 13.36 -20.12 -3.18
CA SER A 118 14.38 -21.08 -3.65
C SER A 118 15.01 -21.91 -2.53
N ASP A 119 15.02 -21.40 -1.31
CA ASP A 119 15.59 -22.03 -0.12
C ASP A 119 14.55 -22.89 0.63
N LYS A 120 13.34 -23.04 0.06
CA LYS A 120 12.17 -23.76 0.58
C LYS A 120 11.53 -23.11 1.81
N ASN A 121 11.86 -21.86 2.11
CA ASN A 121 11.12 -21.07 3.08
C ASN A 121 9.82 -20.58 2.44
N TRP A 122 8.89 -20.16 3.29
CA TRP A 122 7.59 -19.66 2.87
C TRP A 122 7.50 -18.17 3.16
N LEU A 123 7.34 -17.39 2.09
CA LEU A 123 6.93 -16.00 2.19
C LEU A 123 5.41 -15.98 2.30
N ILE A 124 4.94 -15.47 3.43
CA ILE A 124 3.53 -15.27 3.72
C ILE A 124 3.23 -13.78 3.62
N SER A 125 2.15 -13.43 2.92
CA SER A 125 1.69 -12.05 2.81
C SER A 125 0.26 -11.89 3.28
N MET A 126 0.01 -10.86 4.09
CA MET A 126 -1.31 -10.47 4.59
C MET A 126 -1.48 -8.98 4.38
N CYS A 127 -2.64 -8.55 3.89
CA CYS A 127 -2.98 -7.14 3.75
C CYS A 127 -4.50 -6.97 3.79
N ASP A 128 -4.94 -5.75 4.07
CA ASP A 128 -6.31 -5.31 3.89
C ASP A 128 -6.38 -4.42 2.64
N GLU A 129 -7.36 -4.66 1.78
CA GLU A 129 -7.58 -3.83 0.57
C GLU A 129 -9.00 -3.27 0.52
N LYS A 130 -9.95 -3.99 1.13
CA LYS A 130 -11.37 -3.70 1.11
C LYS A 130 -11.85 -3.11 2.42
N ASN A 131 -12.62 -2.03 2.34
CA ASN A 131 -13.28 -1.43 3.49
C ASN A 131 -14.44 -2.31 4.00
N ALA A 132 -15.15 -1.82 5.03
CA ALA A 132 -16.27 -2.52 5.66
C ALA A 132 -17.43 -2.88 4.71
N ASP A 133 -17.57 -2.19 3.58
CA ASP A 133 -18.58 -2.48 2.55
C ASP A 133 -18.10 -3.54 1.54
N GLY A 134 -16.88 -4.06 1.70
CA GLY A 134 -16.27 -5.02 0.79
C GLY A 134 -15.73 -4.40 -0.50
N VAL A 135 -15.53 -3.07 -0.52
CA VAL A 135 -15.04 -2.32 -1.67
C VAL A 135 -13.61 -1.89 -1.46
N ASN A 136 -12.79 -1.97 -2.51
CA ASN A 136 -11.41 -1.49 -2.53
C ASN A 136 -11.34 -0.03 -2.08
N SER A 137 -10.53 0.27 -1.05
CA SER A 137 -10.38 1.62 -0.52
C SER A 137 -8.98 2.17 -0.77
N LYS A 138 -8.87 3.50 -0.80
CA LYS A 138 -7.59 4.23 -0.81
C LYS A 138 -7.42 5.09 0.45
N ASN A 139 -8.38 5.02 1.36
CA ASN A 139 -8.42 5.83 2.56
C ASN A 139 -7.86 5.00 3.73
N PRO A 140 -6.67 5.31 4.26
CA PRO A 140 -6.13 4.61 5.42
C PRO A 140 -7.05 4.65 6.65
N ALA A 141 -7.91 5.67 6.77
CA ALA A 141 -8.83 5.78 7.89
C ALA A 141 -9.97 4.74 7.87
N ASP A 142 -10.13 3.99 6.77
CA ASP A 142 -11.07 2.88 6.69
C ASP A 142 -10.55 1.62 7.40
N PHE A 143 -9.28 1.61 7.82
CA PHE A 143 -8.59 0.46 8.38
C PHE A 143 -8.02 0.76 9.77
N GLU A 144 -8.22 -0.17 10.70
CA GLU A 144 -7.52 -0.15 11.98
C GLU A 144 -6.08 -0.64 11.80
N ASN A 145 -5.13 -0.02 12.49
CA ASN A 145 -3.75 -0.45 12.46
C ASN A 145 -3.59 -1.82 13.17
N LYS A 146 -2.98 -2.79 12.48
CA LYS A 146 -2.80 -4.17 12.97
C LYS A 146 -1.37 -4.48 13.44
N ARG A 147 -0.45 -3.50 13.51
CA ARG A 147 0.98 -3.69 13.82
C ARG A 147 1.20 -4.58 15.05
N ASP A 148 0.55 -4.28 16.17
CA ASP A 148 0.80 -5.00 17.42
C ASP A 148 0.16 -6.40 17.43
N ALA A 149 -0.95 -6.60 16.71
CA ALA A 149 -1.50 -7.94 16.47
C ALA A 149 -0.53 -8.79 15.62
N VAL A 150 0.08 -8.19 14.61
CA VAL A 150 1.12 -8.82 13.79
C VAL A 150 2.40 -9.04 14.59
N LEU A 151 2.78 -8.13 15.49
CA LEU A 151 3.92 -8.29 16.40
C LEU A 151 3.68 -9.47 17.34
N LYS A 152 2.46 -9.66 17.83
CA LYS A 152 2.11 -10.85 18.61
C LYS A 152 2.29 -12.13 17.82
N LEU A 153 1.76 -12.19 16.59
CA LEU A 153 2.01 -13.31 15.69
C LEU A 153 3.51 -13.55 15.48
N THR A 154 4.28 -12.48 15.29
CA THR A 154 5.74 -12.51 15.13
C THR A 154 6.42 -13.13 16.35
N ARG A 155 6.05 -12.72 17.57
CA ARG A 155 6.57 -13.27 18.83
C ARG A 155 6.22 -14.75 19.01
N ASP A 156 5.00 -15.15 18.66
CA ASP A 156 4.56 -16.55 18.75
C ASP A 156 5.34 -17.43 17.75
N LEU A 157 5.60 -16.93 16.53
CA LEU A 157 6.43 -17.62 15.53
C LEU A 157 7.91 -17.70 15.95
N GLN A 158 8.45 -16.68 16.64
CA GLN A 158 9.78 -16.74 17.25
C GLN A 158 9.85 -17.80 18.35
N LYS A 159 8.84 -17.83 19.25
CA LYS A 159 8.73 -18.83 20.32
C LYS A 159 8.62 -20.26 19.75
N ALA A 160 7.96 -20.41 18.61
CA ALA A 160 7.88 -21.67 17.86
C ALA A 160 9.18 -22.02 17.10
N GLY A 161 10.13 -21.09 16.97
CA GLY A 161 11.44 -21.32 16.35
C GLY A 161 11.41 -21.40 14.82
N VAL A 162 10.38 -20.84 14.17
CA VAL A 162 10.19 -20.93 12.70
C VAL A 162 10.31 -19.59 11.98
N LEU A 163 10.32 -18.47 12.71
CA LEU A 163 10.43 -17.14 12.13
C LEU A 163 11.84 -16.87 11.60
N LEU A 164 11.92 -16.40 10.35
CA LEU A 164 13.16 -15.91 9.74
C LEU A 164 13.15 -14.38 9.60
N GLN A 165 11.99 -13.79 9.26
CA GLN A 165 11.81 -12.35 9.11
C GLN A 165 10.34 -11.98 9.27
N SER A 166 10.05 -10.79 9.80
CA SER A 166 8.70 -10.21 9.82
C SER A 166 8.76 -8.72 9.54
N THR A 167 8.02 -8.25 8.55
CA THR A 167 7.93 -6.83 8.17
C THR A 167 6.49 -6.38 8.11
N TYR A 168 6.22 -5.16 8.55
CA TYR A 168 4.90 -4.54 8.53
C TYR A 168 4.94 -3.16 7.89
N HIS A 169 3.96 -2.88 7.04
CA HIS A 169 3.71 -1.59 6.41
C HIS A 169 2.27 -1.16 6.70
N ALA A 170 2.09 0.09 7.15
CA ALA A 170 0.74 0.64 7.38
C ALA A 170 -0.04 0.79 6.06
N VAL A 171 0.60 1.31 5.01
CA VAL A 171 0.05 1.34 3.65
C VAL A 171 1.14 1.24 2.60
N CYS A 172 0.90 0.44 1.57
CA CYS A 172 1.62 0.45 0.31
C CYS A 172 0.65 0.49 -0.86
N ALA A 173 1.15 0.93 -2.01
CA ALA A 173 0.45 0.84 -3.26
C ALA A 173 1.30 0.21 -4.34
N MET A 174 0.66 -0.51 -5.25
CA MET A 174 1.32 -0.94 -6.48
C MET A 174 1.10 0.10 -7.56
N GLY A 175 2.21 0.58 -8.09
CA GLY A 175 2.27 1.45 -9.24
C GLY A 175 2.91 0.73 -10.42
N ALA A 176 2.37 0.92 -11.61
CA ALA A 176 2.90 0.34 -12.82
C ALA A 176 3.21 1.44 -13.83
N GLU A 177 4.41 1.42 -14.40
CA GLU A 177 4.81 2.31 -15.49
C GLU A 177 4.41 1.69 -16.82
N GLY A 178 3.75 2.46 -17.68
CA GLY A 178 3.37 2.06 -19.02
C GLY A 178 3.59 3.16 -20.04
N ASN A 179 3.34 2.83 -21.30
CA ASN A 179 3.31 3.79 -22.39
C ASN A 179 1.99 3.64 -23.12
N TYR A 180 1.38 4.76 -23.51
CA TYR A 180 0.27 4.76 -24.46
C TYR A 180 0.77 4.38 -25.86
N TYR A 181 0.05 3.52 -26.59
CA TYR A 181 0.43 2.99 -27.91
C TYR A 181 -0.42 3.54 -29.04
N ASN A 182 -0.90 4.77 -28.89
CA ASN A 182 -1.61 5.51 -29.92
C ASN A 182 -2.80 4.74 -30.52
N GLY A 183 -3.53 4.02 -29.67
CA GLY A 183 -4.63 3.14 -30.09
C GLY A 183 -5.72 2.98 -29.04
N ILE A 184 -6.87 2.48 -29.51
CA ILE A 184 -8.07 2.17 -28.72
C ILE A 184 -8.65 0.87 -29.25
N TRP A 185 -9.02 -0.05 -28.36
CA TRP A 185 -9.77 -1.24 -28.73
C TRP A 185 -11.25 -1.09 -28.34
N VAL A 186 -12.12 -1.65 -29.17
CA VAL A 186 -13.58 -1.64 -29.00
C VAL A 186 -14.10 -3.07 -29.19
N LYS A 187 -14.71 -3.64 -28.15
CA LYS A 187 -15.37 -4.95 -28.18
C LYS A 187 -16.89 -4.79 -28.13
N ASN A 188 -17.60 -5.88 -28.39
CA ASN A 188 -19.07 -5.95 -28.41
C ASN A 188 -19.70 -5.00 -29.44
N VAL A 189 -18.98 -4.72 -30.53
CA VAL A 189 -19.43 -3.98 -31.71
C VAL A 189 -19.23 -4.87 -32.93
N GLU A 190 -20.24 -4.98 -33.78
CA GLU A 190 -20.16 -5.81 -34.98
C GLU A 190 -19.11 -5.29 -35.97
N GLU A 191 -18.41 -6.19 -36.67
CA GLU A 191 -17.42 -5.82 -37.71
C GLU A 191 -18.01 -4.90 -38.79
N SER A 192 -19.31 -5.03 -39.07
CA SER A 192 -20.06 -4.18 -40.03
C SER A 192 -20.01 -2.69 -39.69
N GLU A 193 -19.80 -2.33 -38.42
CA GLU A 193 -19.71 -0.96 -37.92
C GLU A 193 -18.32 -0.34 -38.05
N LYS A 194 -17.32 -1.08 -38.57
CA LYS A 194 -15.93 -0.62 -38.72
C LYS A 194 -15.81 0.76 -39.38
N ASP A 195 -16.54 1.00 -40.46
CA ASP A 195 -16.50 2.28 -41.18
C ASP A 195 -17.15 3.41 -40.37
N ALA A 196 -18.15 3.11 -39.54
CA ALA A 196 -18.77 4.08 -38.66
C ALA A 196 -17.81 4.46 -37.52
N VAL A 197 -17.14 3.47 -36.93
CA VAL A 197 -16.07 3.67 -35.93
C VAL A 197 -14.93 4.53 -36.51
N LEU A 198 -14.46 4.23 -37.72
CA LEU A 198 -13.42 5.03 -38.39
C LEU A 198 -13.87 6.48 -38.62
N ARG A 199 -15.11 6.69 -39.06
CA ARG A 199 -15.66 8.05 -39.23
C ARG A 199 -15.69 8.82 -37.92
N LEU A 200 -16.07 8.15 -36.82
CA LEU A 200 -16.09 8.76 -35.49
C LEU A 200 -14.67 9.08 -35.01
N ALA A 201 -13.73 8.16 -35.18
CA ALA A 201 -12.31 8.34 -34.87
C ALA A 201 -11.73 9.58 -35.56
N ARG A 202 -12.03 9.75 -36.85
CA ARG A 202 -11.59 10.91 -37.65
C ARG A 202 -12.21 12.25 -37.28
N THR A 203 -13.21 12.27 -36.39
CA THR A 203 -13.68 13.53 -35.79
C THR A 203 -12.78 14.03 -34.66
N VAL A 204 -11.95 13.14 -34.11
CA VAL A 204 -11.00 13.43 -33.02
C VAL A 204 -9.59 13.52 -33.58
N ASP A 205 -9.16 12.50 -34.34
CA ASP A 205 -7.83 12.44 -34.96
C ASP A 205 -7.96 12.11 -36.45
N SER A 206 -7.59 13.06 -37.32
CA SER A 206 -7.74 12.90 -38.77
C SER A 206 -6.91 11.77 -39.37
N ASP A 207 -5.81 11.41 -38.72
CA ASP A 207 -4.89 10.37 -39.17
C ASP A 207 -5.25 8.98 -38.65
N ALA A 208 -6.32 8.88 -37.84
CA ALA A 208 -6.81 7.63 -37.30
C ALA A 208 -7.13 6.60 -38.40
N GLU A 209 -6.75 5.36 -38.11
CA GLU A 209 -6.98 4.17 -38.91
C GLU A 209 -7.69 3.11 -38.09
N VAL A 210 -8.38 2.17 -38.75
CA VAL A 210 -9.11 1.09 -38.06
C VAL A 210 -8.79 -0.27 -38.67
N GLU A 211 -8.48 -1.23 -37.80
CA GLU A 211 -8.29 -2.64 -38.13
C GLU A 211 -9.17 -3.55 -37.27
N ILE A 212 -9.35 -4.80 -37.72
CA ILE A 212 -9.96 -5.85 -36.90
C ILE A 212 -8.84 -6.69 -36.32
N ARG A 213 -8.84 -6.88 -35.00
CA ARG A 213 -7.83 -7.70 -34.32
C ARG A 213 -8.49 -8.88 -33.65
N ASN A 214 -7.92 -10.05 -33.92
CA ASN A 214 -8.26 -11.32 -33.28
C ASN A 214 -7.07 -11.77 -32.43
N ILE A 215 -7.29 -11.98 -31.15
CA ILE A 215 -6.27 -12.46 -30.21
C ILE A 215 -6.70 -13.82 -29.69
N ASP A 216 -5.87 -14.83 -29.95
CA ASP A 216 -6.02 -16.20 -29.45
C ASP A 216 -4.94 -16.50 -28.40
N TYR A 217 -5.36 -16.71 -27.15
CA TYR A 217 -4.48 -17.12 -26.07
C TYR A 217 -4.36 -18.65 -25.99
N SER A 218 -3.21 -19.12 -25.48
CA SER A 218 -2.90 -20.55 -25.38
C SER A 218 -3.80 -21.33 -24.42
N ASP A 219 -4.54 -20.63 -23.56
CA ASP A 219 -5.52 -21.18 -22.62
C ASP A 219 -6.92 -21.38 -23.26
N GLY A 220 -7.07 -21.08 -24.56
CA GLY A 220 -8.31 -21.25 -25.31
C GLY A 220 -9.24 -20.03 -25.26
N ILE A 221 -8.81 -18.93 -24.63
CA ILE A 221 -9.53 -17.65 -24.66
C ILE A 221 -9.23 -16.96 -26.00
N SER A 222 -10.27 -16.61 -26.74
CA SER A 222 -10.17 -15.79 -27.95
C SER A 222 -11.09 -14.58 -27.85
N TRP A 223 -10.65 -13.44 -28.36
CA TRP A 223 -11.51 -12.26 -28.48
C TRP A 223 -11.21 -11.47 -29.75
N GLU A 224 -12.28 -10.91 -30.30
CA GLU A 224 -12.28 -10.05 -31.48
C GLU A 224 -12.57 -8.60 -31.05
N SER A 225 -11.92 -7.65 -31.72
CA SER A 225 -12.15 -6.22 -31.47
C SER A 225 -11.89 -5.37 -32.71
N ILE A 226 -12.59 -4.24 -32.78
CA ILE A 226 -12.26 -3.14 -33.69
C ILE A 226 -11.19 -2.31 -33.00
N ASN A 227 -10.03 -2.13 -33.64
CA ASN A 227 -8.91 -1.37 -33.09
C ASN A 227 -8.73 -0.10 -33.90
N VAL A 228 -8.87 1.04 -33.23
CA VAL A 228 -8.47 2.34 -33.76
C VAL A 228 -6.99 2.52 -33.46
N THR A 229 -6.22 2.90 -34.47
CA THR A 229 -4.78 3.14 -34.39
C THR A 229 -4.46 4.55 -34.87
N LYS A 230 -3.23 5.02 -34.62
CA LYS A 230 -2.75 6.36 -34.94
C LYS A 230 -3.54 7.47 -34.24
N VAL A 231 -4.01 7.20 -33.02
CA VAL A 231 -4.57 8.22 -32.14
C VAL A 231 -3.40 8.78 -31.35
N GLU A 232 -2.76 9.84 -31.84
CA GLU A 232 -1.40 10.19 -31.38
C GLU A 232 -1.32 10.73 -29.95
N SER A 233 -2.44 11.20 -29.40
CA SER A 233 -2.55 11.78 -28.07
C SER A 233 -3.38 10.91 -27.13
N ILE A 234 -2.94 10.71 -25.89
CA ILE A 234 -3.80 10.07 -24.87
C ILE A 234 -5.09 10.87 -24.62
N TYR A 235 -5.06 12.20 -24.74
CA TYR A 235 -6.24 13.04 -24.58
C TYR A 235 -7.24 12.82 -25.73
N ASP A 236 -6.74 12.61 -26.95
CA ASP A 236 -7.57 12.24 -28.10
C ASP A 236 -8.08 10.81 -27.94
N GLY A 237 -7.26 9.92 -27.36
CA GLY A 237 -7.64 8.58 -26.93
C GLY A 237 -8.86 8.59 -25.99
N ILE A 238 -8.80 9.39 -24.93
CA ILE A 238 -9.88 9.56 -23.96
C ILE A 238 -11.13 10.14 -24.64
N ALA A 239 -11.00 11.25 -25.39
CA ALA A 239 -12.13 11.90 -26.04
C ALA A 239 -12.81 11.01 -27.08
N LEU A 240 -12.04 10.22 -27.84
CA LEU A 240 -12.59 9.25 -28.78
C LEU A 240 -13.30 8.11 -28.05
N ALA A 241 -12.73 7.61 -26.96
CA ALA A 241 -13.34 6.54 -26.22
C ALA A 241 -14.68 6.95 -25.58
N GLU A 242 -14.81 8.19 -25.07
CA GLU A 242 -16.08 8.75 -24.61
C GLU A 242 -17.13 8.76 -25.73
N LYS A 243 -16.75 9.22 -26.93
CA LYS A 243 -17.64 9.24 -28.10
C LYS A 243 -18.06 7.83 -28.52
N LEU A 244 -17.13 6.87 -28.49
CA LEU A 244 -17.42 5.48 -28.82
C LEU A 244 -18.37 4.86 -27.81
N GLN A 245 -18.18 5.13 -26.52
CA GLN A 245 -19.07 4.66 -25.46
C GLN A 245 -20.48 5.29 -25.58
N GLU A 246 -20.59 6.55 -25.95
CA GLU A 246 -21.88 7.22 -26.20
C GLU A 246 -22.59 6.63 -27.43
N ALA A 247 -21.87 6.40 -28.52
CA ALA A 247 -22.40 5.83 -29.75
C ALA A 247 -22.78 4.34 -29.59
N TYR A 248 -22.02 3.61 -28.78
CA TYR A 248 -22.18 2.17 -28.55
C TYR A 248 -22.22 1.88 -27.03
N PRO A 249 -23.37 2.08 -26.35
CA PRO A 249 -23.45 1.96 -24.89
C PRO A 249 -23.14 0.57 -24.32
N ALA A 250 -23.25 -0.49 -25.14
CA ALA A 250 -22.92 -1.86 -24.75
C ALA A 250 -21.49 -2.28 -25.12
N ALA A 251 -20.73 -1.41 -25.79
CA ALA A 251 -19.35 -1.66 -26.14
C ALA A 251 -18.45 -1.63 -24.91
N GLU A 252 -17.45 -2.51 -24.88
CA GLU A 252 -16.30 -2.36 -23.99
C GLU A 252 -15.23 -1.59 -24.75
N VAL A 253 -14.80 -0.45 -24.20
CA VAL A 253 -13.83 0.44 -24.84
C VAL A 253 -12.63 0.59 -23.91
N GLY A 254 -11.42 0.38 -24.41
CA GLY A 254 -10.21 0.59 -23.63
C GLY A 254 -9.05 1.15 -24.45
N LEU A 255 -8.09 1.75 -23.75
CA LEU A 255 -6.90 2.32 -24.37
C LEU A 255 -5.91 1.20 -24.70
N GLU A 256 -5.19 1.35 -25.80
CA GLU A 256 -4.05 0.50 -26.12
C GLU A 256 -2.80 1.07 -25.45
N TYR A 257 -2.23 0.32 -24.50
CA TYR A 257 -1.02 0.70 -23.79
C TYR A 257 -0.17 -0.56 -23.50
N LEU A 258 1.15 -0.41 -23.37
CA LEU A 258 2.05 -1.47 -22.90
C LEU A 258 2.61 -1.06 -21.55
N MET A 259 2.37 -1.91 -20.57
CA MET A 259 3.00 -1.81 -19.26
C MET A 259 4.44 -2.31 -19.36
N SER A 260 5.37 -1.61 -18.72
CA SER A 260 6.62 -2.23 -18.33
C SER A 260 6.29 -3.30 -17.30
N ALA A 261 6.88 -4.49 -17.42
CA ALA A 261 6.61 -5.63 -16.54
C ALA A 261 7.09 -5.45 -15.08
N ALA A 262 7.44 -4.22 -14.67
CA ALA A 262 7.90 -3.90 -13.34
C ALA A 262 6.75 -3.25 -12.55
N GLU A 263 5.97 -4.07 -11.86
CA GLU A 263 5.17 -3.62 -10.73
C GLU A 263 6.10 -2.96 -9.70
N SER A 264 5.96 -1.65 -9.52
CA SER A 264 6.72 -0.89 -8.53
C SER A 264 5.86 -0.72 -7.28
N ILE A 265 6.33 -1.25 -6.15
CA ILE A 265 5.67 -1.02 -4.86
C ILE A 265 6.10 0.36 -4.35
N GLN A 266 5.15 1.25 -4.15
CA GLN A 266 5.34 2.49 -3.42
C GLN A 266 4.81 2.35 -2.00
N THR A 267 5.55 2.85 -1.03
CA THR A 267 5.18 2.76 0.37
C THR A 267 5.11 4.15 0.98
N SER A 268 4.22 4.32 1.95
CA SER A 268 4.12 5.53 2.77
C SER A 268 5.32 5.73 3.71
N GLY A 269 6.13 4.69 3.89
CA GLY A 269 7.34 4.72 4.71
C GLY A 269 8.15 3.44 4.55
N GLU A 270 9.30 3.39 5.23
CA GLU A 270 10.09 2.16 5.30
C GLU A 270 9.32 1.06 6.04
N PRO A 271 9.46 -0.22 5.65
CA PRO A 271 8.92 -1.32 6.44
C PRO A 271 9.43 -1.27 7.87
N VAL A 272 8.54 -1.51 8.82
CA VAL A 272 8.96 -1.80 10.20
C VAL A 272 9.37 -3.26 10.27
N ASP A 273 10.60 -3.53 10.69
CA ASP A 273 11.05 -4.89 11.04
C ASP A 273 10.49 -5.25 12.42
N LEU A 274 9.54 -6.18 12.45
CA LEU A 274 8.89 -6.61 13.67
C LEU A 274 9.71 -7.65 14.46
N THR A 275 10.81 -8.15 13.90
CA THR A 275 11.65 -9.17 14.54
C THR A 275 12.21 -8.68 15.88
N ALA A 276 12.54 -7.39 15.97
CA ALA A 276 13.10 -6.74 17.16
C ALA A 276 12.20 -5.63 17.75
N ALA A 277 11.01 -5.41 17.19
CA ALA A 277 10.11 -4.33 17.61
C ALA A 277 9.50 -4.57 18.99
N TYR A 278 9.22 -3.48 19.71
CA TYR A 278 8.51 -3.49 20.99
C TYR A 278 7.01 -3.24 20.76
N TYR A 279 6.16 -3.68 21.68
CA TYR A 279 4.74 -3.35 21.66
C TYR A 279 4.54 -1.86 21.97
N THR A 280 3.48 -1.28 21.42
CA THR A 280 3.12 0.11 21.72
C THR A 280 2.93 0.29 23.23
N GLY A 281 3.60 1.26 23.81
CA GLY A 281 3.56 1.56 25.25
C GLY A 281 4.34 0.61 26.16
N ASP A 282 4.96 -0.44 25.62
CA ASP A 282 5.80 -1.41 26.34
C ASP A 282 7.27 -1.07 26.08
N VAL A 283 7.79 -0.10 26.84
CA VAL A 283 9.11 0.50 26.59
C VAL A 283 10.25 -0.32 27.20
N ASP A 284 9.92 -1.22 28.12
CA ASP A 284 10.88 -2.18 28.70
C ASP A 284 10.82 -3.59 28.06
N ASN A 285 9.86 -3.82 27.15
CA ASN A 285 9.70 -5.04 26.33
C ASN A 285 9.53 -6.30 27.19
N ASP A 286 8.74 -6.19 28.25
CA ASP A 286 8.35 -7.30 29.11
C ASP A 286 7.02 -7.96 28.68
N GLU A 287 6.46 -7.55 27.54
CA GLU A 287 5.16 -7.95 26.99
C GLU A 287 3.96 -7.44 27.83
N ALA A 288 4.16 -6.49 28.75
CA ALA A 288 3.12 -5.95 29.60
C ALA A 288 3.22 -4.43 29.81
N ILE A 289 2.27 -3.71 29.21
CA ILE A 289 2.09 -2.28 29.50
C ILE A 289 1.62 -2.07 30.95
N THR A 290 2.48 -1.47 31.77
CA THR A 290 2.29 -1.23 33.20
C THR A 290 2.78 0.16 33.64
N SER A 291 2.67 0.45 34.94
CA SER A 291 3.24 1.66 35.53
C SER A 291 4.77 1.74 35.43
N SER A 292 5.47 0.63 35.16
CA SER A 292 6.92 0.62 34.91
C SER A 292 7.24 1.39 33.63
N ASP A 293 6.49 1.14 32.56
CA ASP A 293 6.62 1.86 31.28
C ASP A 293 6.36 3.35 31.44
N LEU A 294 5.25 3.68 32.12
CA LEU A 294 4.91 5.06 32.43
C LEU A 294 6.06 5.75 33.17
N TYR A 295 6.63 5.09 34.18
CA TYR A 295 7.73 5.64 34.95
C TYR A 295 8.99 5.85 34.10
N ALA A 296 9.31 4.92 33.20
CA ALA A 296 10.45 5.04 32.29
C ALA A 296 10.28 6.24 31.35
N VAL A 297 9.09 6.41 30.73
CA VAL A 297 8.79 7.57 29.87
C VAL A 297 8.83 8.88 30.68
N MET A 298 8.25 8.91 31.88
CA MET A 298 8.32 10.08 32.78
C MET A 298 9.76 10.47 33.11
N GLN A 299 10.60 9.49 33.43
CA GLN A 299 12.01 9.70 33.75
C GLN A 299 12.79 10.22 32.55
N TYR A 300 12.57 9.63 31.37
CA TYR A 300 13.15 10.08 30.10
C TYR A 300 12.82 11.56 29.84
N LEU A 301 11.54 11.94 29.92
CA LEU A 301 11.09 13.32 29.72
C LEU A 301 11.67 14.29 30.74
N ALA A 302 11.71 13.91 32.02
CA ALA A 302 12.29 14.73 33.08
C ALA A 302 13.79 14.99 32.87
N TRP A 303 14.55 13.95 32.50
CA TRP A 303 15.97 14.09 32.20
C TRP A 303 16.23 14.94 30.97
N LYS A 304 15.48 14.72 29.88
CA LYS A 304 15.56 15.52 28.65
C LYS A 304 15.23 16.99 28.94
N GLY A 305 14.16 17.25 29.70
CA GLY A 305 13.76 18.60 30.13
C GLY A 305 14.77 19.27 31.08
N SER A 306 15.54 18.48 31.84
CA SER A 306 16.62 19.01 32.70
C SER A 306 17.91 19.37 31.95
N GLY A 307 17.98 19.10 30.64
CA GLY A 307 19.18 19.33 29.83
C GLY A 307 20.27 18.28 30.03
N LYS A 308 19.93 17.09 30.54
CA LYS A 308 20.86 15.97 30.64
C LYS A 308 21.22 15.46 29.24
N GLU A 309 22.51 15.25 28.98
CA GLU A 309 22.98 14.63 27.73
C GLU A 309 22.86 13.10 27.80
N ALA A 310 22.66 12.46 26.63
CA ALA A 310 22.56 11.01 26.47
C ALA A 310 21.50 10.34 27.37
N VAL A 311 20.26 10.83 27.28
CA VAL A 311 19.09 10.23 27.92
C VAL A 311 18.57 9.07 27.07
N THR A 312 18.43 7.89 27.66
CA THR A 312 17.90 6.70 26.99
C THR A 312 16.76 6.07 27.80
N LEU A 313 15.87 5.33 27.14
CA LEU A 313 14.84 4.51 27.80
C LEU A 313 15.38 3.16 28.24
N THR A 314 16.33 2.59 27.49
CA THR A 314 17.00 1.33 27.82
C THR A 314 18.52 1.46 27.72
N THR A 315 19.22 0.48 28.31
CA THR A 315 20.68 0.30 28.22
C THR A 315 21.09 -0.83 27.29
N ASP A 316 20.14 -1.51 26.64
CA ASP A 316 20.36 -2.75 25.91
C ASP A 316 20.90 -2.55 24.47
N GLY A 317 21.41 -1.35 24.20
CA GLY A 317 22.04 -0.97 22.93
C GLY A 317 21.15 -0.14 22.02
N GLU A 318 21.73 0.31 20.91
CA GLU A 318 21.10 1.29 20.01
C GLU A 318 19.81 0.78 19.35
N ALA A 319 19.77 -0.51 18.97
CA ALA A 319 18.58 -1.10 18.35
C ALA A 319 17.41 -1.23 19.35
N ALA A 320 17.71 -1.62 20.60
CA ALA A 320 16.71 -1.70 21.66
C ALA A 320 16.22 -0.32 22.06
N GLU A 321 17.11 0.68 22.09
CA GLU A 321 16.73 2.07 22.34
C GLU A 321 15.82 2.61 21.25
N ALA A 322 16.12 2.37 19.97
CA ALA A 322 15.23 2.77 18.88
C ALA A 322 13.84 2.14 19.01
N ALA A 323 13.76 0.83 19.31
CA ALA A 323 12.50 0.14 19.54
C ALA A 323 11.73 0.66 20.77
N ALA A 324 12.43 1.00 21.85
CA ALA A 324 11.82 1.58 23.05
C ALA A 324 11.28 3.00 22.81
N LEU A 325 12.01 3.82 22.05
CA LEU A 325 11.56 5.16 21.65
C LEU A 325 10.30 5.06 20.76
N ASP A 326 10.28 4.13 19.81
CA ASP A 326 9.10 3.82 18.99
C ASP A 326 7.94 3.24 19.82
N ALA A 327 8.21 2.48 20.89
CA ALA A 327 7.14 2.04 21.79
C ALA A 327 6.59 3.21 22.63
N ALA A 328 7.43 4.18 22.99
CA ALA A 328 7.06 5.29 23.86
C ALA A 328 6.20 6.35 23.18
N ASP A 329 6.33 6.55 21.87
CA ASP A 329 5.55 7.52 21.08
C ASP A 329 4.16 6.93 20.72
N VAL A 330 3.32 6.74 21.74
CA VAL A 330 2.04 6.01 21.62
C VAL A 330 0.97 6.76 20.82
N ASN A 331 1.11 8.07 20.64
CA ASN A 331 0.24 8.86 19.75
C ASN A 331 0.78 8.98 18.32
N GLY A 332 2.04 8.57 18.13
CA GLY A 332 2.82 8.54 16.91
C GLY A 332 3.12 9.83 16.17
N ASP A 333 3.10 10.97 16.83
CA ASP A 333 3.43 12.24 16.20
C ASP A 333 4.93 12.44 15.93
N GLY A 334 5.74 11.42 16.24
CA GLY A 334 7.19 11.40 16.08
C GLY A 334 7.92 12.06 17.26
N LYS A 335 7.21 12.40 18.34
CA LYS A 335 7.77 13.04 19.52
C LYS A 335 7.25 12.38 20.78
N ILE A 336 8.19 11.88 21.56
CA ILE A 336 7.89 11.46 22.93
C ILE A 336 7.72 12.72 23.79
N ASP A 337 6.50 12.98 24.23
CA ASP A 337 6.15 14.09 25.13
C ASP A 337 5.08 13.73 26.19
N THR A 338 4.53 14.74 26.85
CA THR A 338 3.55 14.52 27.93
C THR A 338 2.24 13.92 27.45
N THR A 339 1.94 14.01 26.16
CA THR A 339 0.77 13.39 25.52
C THR A 339 0.91 11.87 25.58
N ASP A 340 2.06 11.33 25.21
CA ASP A 340 2.32 9.90 25.28
C ASP A 340 2.28 9.38 26.72
N MET A 341 2.93 10.11 27.63
CA MET A 341 2.91 9.82 29.05
C MET A 341 1.47 9.74 29.58
N TYR A 342 0.61 10.69 29.18
CA TYR A 342 -0.80 10.69 29.57
C TYR A 342 -1.55 9.48 29.00
N MET A 343 -1.29 9.13 27.74
CA MET A 343 -1.95 8.00 27.07
C MET A 343 -1.54 6.64 27.66
N ILE A 344 -0.27 6.45 28.01
CA ILE A 344 0.19 5.25 28.76
C ILE A 344 -0.47 5.20 30.14
N LEU A 345 -0.54 6.33 30.85
CA LEU A 345 -1.24 6.40 32.15
C LEU A 345 -2.73 6.03 32.01
N LYS A 346 -3.42 6.59 31.01
CA LYS A 346 -4.82 6.28 30.70
C LYS A 346 -4.98 4.79 30.42
N TYR A 347 -4.15 4.21 29.56
CA TYR A 347 -4.15 2.80 29.23
C TYR A 347 -4.03 1.92 30.49
N CYS A 348 -3.05 2.21 31.36
CA CYS A 348 -2.87 1.48 32.61
C CYS A 348 -4.08 1.61 33.54
N ALA A 349 -4.70 2.80 33.61
CA ALA A 349 -5.88 3.03 34.43
C ALA A 349 -7.11 2.27 33.91
N GLU A 350 -7.35 2.27 32.60
CA GLU A 350 -8.42 1.51 31.96
C GLU A 350 -8.26 0.01 32.20
N LYS A 351 -7.04 -0.52 31.97
CA LYS A 351 -6.70 -1.92 32.22
C LYS A 351 -6.91 -2.28 33.70
N GLY A 352 -6.46 -1.44 34.63
CA GLY A 352 -6.64 -1.62 36.06
C GLY A 352 -8.10 -1.58 36.52
N ALA A 353 -8.96 -0.85 35.78
CA ALA A 353 -10.40 -0.80 36.00
C ALA A 353 -11.16 -1.98 35.35
N GLY A 354 -10.48 -2.87 34.62
CA GLY A 354 -11.10 -3.96 33.88
C GLY A 354 -11.81 -3.52 32.59
N LEU A 355 -11.48 -2.34 32.08
CA LEU A 355 -11.97 -1.85 30.78
C LEU A 355 -11.09 -2.38 29.65
N THR A 356 -11.59 -2.30 28.42
CA THR A 356 -10.78 -2.52 27.22
C THR A 356 -9.98 -1.25 26.94
N PRO A 357 -8.66 -1.25 27.10
CA PRO A 357 -7.87 -0.04 26.95
C PRO A 357 -7.82 0.43 25.50
N SER A 358 -7.64 1.73 25.27
CA SER A 358 -7.43 2.28 23.92
C SER A 358 -6.38 3.37 23.88
N TRP A 359 -5.68 3.46 22.75
CA TRP A 359 -4.76 4.57 22.42
C TRP A 359 -5.49 5.76 21.77
N THR A 360 -6.78 5.91 22.04
CA THR A 360 -7.56 7.08 21.59
C THR A 360 -7.65 8.08 22.72
N GLU A 361 -7.71 9.38 22.44
CA GLU A 361 -7.91 10.41 23.48
C GLU A 361 -9.32 10.33 24.09
#